data_AF-L1JSC9-F1
#
_entry.id   AF-L1JSC9-F1
#
_cell.length_a   1.000
_cell.length_b   1.000
_cell.length_c   1.000
_cell.angle_alpha   90.00
_cell.angle_beta   90.00
_cell.angle_gamma   90.00
#
_symmetry.space_group_name_H-M   'P 1'
#
loop_
_entity.id
_entity.type
_entity.pdbx_description
1 polymer ?
#
loop_
_entity_poly.entity_id
_entity_poly.type
_entity_poly.pdbx_seq_one_letter_code
_entity_poly.pdbx_strand_id
1 'polypeptide(L)'
;MSIAPVRHVLVFFIVAALYKEAQATCFDDPTADACKDSSSFYNDTAINTDMQSLCTAMSYMTGCNIMNDCNSKKLTGVYCQPWSLISDVCDTSTGETMSMMKGCQANYNLLCKTGTKVTGCGTPVPGMIPTKTLTQRVYDYCQIQDPKPSGCNGCAANGMGCVNPLTTLSEMCKKDAKEQYCNELTKFCALHAKDTSSTSVFGVYCNFATRASMSYVLTVVMVFAGSWHASQLSW
;
A
#
# COMPACT_ATOMS: atom_id res chain seq x y z
N MET A 1 29.35 -49.52 -31.39
CA MET A 1 28.18 -48.81 -31.96
C MET A 1 27.43 -48.19 -30.80
N SER A 2 27.43 -46.86 -30.70
CA SER A 2 26.84 -46.10 -29.60
C SER A 2 25.54 -45.47 -30.11
N ILE A 3 24.40 -45.79 -29.48
CA ILE A 3 23.07 -45.32 -29.88
C ILE A 3 22.81 -44.00 -29.13
N ALA A 4 22.68 -42.91 -29.88
CA ALA A 4 22.55 -41.55 -29.36
C ALA A 4 21.15 -41.23 -28.77
N PRO A 5 21.05 -40.31 -27.79
CA PRO A 5 19.82 -40.00 -27.07
C PRO A 5 18.92 -38.98 -27.81
N VAL A 6 18.11 -39.45 -28.77
CA VAL A 6 17.19 -38.58 -29.55
C VAL A 6 15.83 -38.36 -28.84
N ARG A 7 15.47 -39.19 -27.87
CA ARG A 7 14.12 -39.19 -27.26
C ARG A 7 13.82 -38.02 -26.31
N HIS A 8 14.83 -37.33 -25.78
CA HIS A 8 14.59 -36.26 -24.79
C HIS A 8 14.26 -34.91 -25.44
N VAL A 9 14.78 -34.63 -26.63
CA VAL A 9 14.61 -33.32 -27.29
C VAL A 9 13.15 -33.06 -27.69
N LEU A 10 12.43 -34.10 -28.13
CA LEU A 10 11.07 -33.95 -28.68
C LEU A 10 10.01 -33.68 -27.60
N VAL A 11 10.23 -34.12 -26.36
CA VAL A 11 9.29 -33.89 -25.24
C VAL A 11 9.34 -32.43 -24.76
N PHE A 12 10.52 -31.79 -24.78
CA PHE A 12 10.66 -30.39 -24.36
C PHE A 12 9.92 -29.40 -25.28
N PHE A 13 9.86 -29.66 -26.59
CA PHE A 13 9.19 -28.76 -27.52
C PHE A 13 7.66 -28.75 -27.37
N ILE A 14 7.04 -29.89 -27.03
CA ILE A 14 5.59 -29.98 -26.86
C ILE A 14 5.15 -29.22 -25.59
N VAL A 15 5.92 -29.30 -24.50
CA VAL A 15 5.61 -28.60 -23.25
C VAL A 15 5.68 -27.08 -23.41
N ALA A 16 6.65 -26.56 -24.17
CA ALA A 16 6.79 -25.12 -24.39
C ALA A 16 5.65 -24.52 -25.23
N ALA A 17 5.12 -25.26 -26.21
CA ALA A 17 4.00 -24.81 -27.04
C ALA A 17 2.69 -24.72 -26.24
N LEU A 18 2.41 -25.73 -25.40
CA LEU A 18 1.24 -25.73 -24.50
C LEU A 18 1.30 -24.59 -23.47
N TYR A 19 2.51 -24.22 -23.03
CA TYR A 19 2.70 -23.14 -22.07
C TYR A 19 2.41 -21.75 -22.68
N LYS A 20 2.65 -21.55 -23.98
CA LYS A 20 2.38 -20.27 -24.66
C LYS A 20 0.90 -20.02 -24.90
N GLU A 21 0.12 -21.04 -25.26
CA GLU A 21 -1.33 -20.89 -25.40
C GLU A 21 -1.99 -20.53 -24.06
N ALA A 22 -1.51 -21.10 -22.96
CA ALA A 22 -2.04 -20.80 -21.63
C ALA A 22 -1.92 -19.30 -21.24
N GLN A 23 -0.87 -18.59 -21.69
CA GLN A 23 -0.67 -17.19 -21.32
C GLN A 23 -1.72 -16.24 -21.93
N ALA A 24 -2.06 -16.42 -23.22
CA ALA A 24 -3.11 -15.63 -23.85
C ALA A 24 -4.47 -15.92 -23.20
N THR A 25 -4.71 -17.19 -22.84
CA THR A 25 -6.00 -17.59 -22.25
C THR A 25 -6.28 -16.96 -20.89
N CYS A 26 -5.25 -16.58 -20.11
CA CYS A 26 -5.50 -16.04 -18.77
C CYS A 26 -6.03 -14.61 -18.75
N PHE A 27 -5.74 -13.80 -19.78
CA PHE A 27 -6.34 -12.47 -19.91
C PHE A 27 -7.79 -12.52 -20.36
N ASP A 28 -8.18 -13.59 -21.08
CA ASP A 28 -9.56 -13.83 -21.50
C ASP A 28 -10.37 -14.54 -20.39
N ASP A 29 -9.82 -15.61 -19.82
CA ASP A 29 -10.36 -16.43 -18.74
C ASP A 29 -9.36 -16.64 -17.58
N PRO A 30 -9.27 -15.70 -16.63
CA PRO A 30 -8.45 -15.84 -15.43
C PRO A 30 -9.04 -16.79 -14.39
N THR A 31 -10.20 -17.40 -14.65
CA THR A 31 -10.84 -18.35 -13.71
C THR A 31 -10.33 -19.78 -13.87
N ALA A 32 -9.57 -20.06 -14.93
CA ALA A 32 -8.93 -21.33 -15.15
C ALA A 32 -7.83 -21.61 -14.11
N ASP A 33 -7.70 -22.86 -13.66
CA ASP A 33 -6.69 -23.25 -12.67
C ASP A 33 -5.25 -23.04 -13.18
N ALA A 34 -5.03 -23.08 -14.50
CA ALA A 34 -3.74 -22.79 -15.11
C ALA A 34 -3.28 -21.33 -14.89
N CYS A 35 -4.21 -20.41 -14.62
CA CYS A 35 -3.93 -19.00 -14.40
C CYS A 35 -3.54 -18.65 -12.97
N LYS A 36 -3.49 -19.66 -12.08
CA LYS A 36 -3.14 -19.44 -10.68
C LYS A 36 -1.77 -18.78 -10.53
N ASP A 37 -0.78 -19.20 -11.30
CA ASP A 37 0.56 -18.62 -11.30
C ASP A 37 0.73 -17.57 -12.40
N SER A 38 0.70 -16.30 -12.03
CA SER A 38 0.88 -15.16 -12.93
C SER A 38 2.31 -14.90 -13.35
N SER A 39 3.31 -15.51 -12.71
CA SER A 39 4.72 -15.17 -12.92
C SER A 39 5.19 -15.36 -14.36
N SER A 40 4.47 -16.16 -15.15
CA SER A 40 4.80 -16.41 -16.56
C SER A 40 4.20 -15.42 -17.55
N PHE A 41 3.10 -14.74 -17.22
CA PHE A 41 2.34 -13.87 -18.15
C PHE A 41 2.08 -12.45 -17.63
N TYR A 42 2.13 -12.24 -16.32
CA TYR A 42 2.02 -10.93 -15.68
C TYR A 42 2.96 -10.85 -14.48
N ASN A 43 4.25 -10.77 -14.79
CA ASN A 43 5.34 -10.73 -13.82
C ASN A 43 5.60 -9.32 -13.25
N ASP A 44 6.52 -9.24 -12.29
CA ASP A 44 6.91 -7.98 -11.63
C ASP A 44 7.31 -6.88 -12.61
N THR A 45 7.97 -7.20 -13.73
CA THR A 45 8.35 -6.20 -14.74
C THR A 45 7.12 -5.59 -15.41
N ALA A 46 6.13 -6.42 -15.78
CA ALA A 46 4.89 -5.95 -16.37
C ALA A 46 4.07 -5.12 -15.37
N ILE A 47 3.96 -5.59 -14.13
CA ILE A 47 3.26 -4.86 -13.05
C ILE A 47 3.92 -3.50 -12.78
N ASN A 48 5.26 -3.45 -12.70
CA ASN A 48 5.98 -2.21 -12.51
C ASN A 48 5.81 -1.25 -13.69
N THR A 49 5.65 -1.76 -14.91
CA THR A 49 5.35 -0.94 -16.09
C THR A 49 3.97 -0.30 -15.97
N ASP A 50 2.96 -1.07 -15.57
CA ASP A 50 1.60 -0.56 -15.34
C ASP A 50 1.59 0.47 -14.20
N MET A 51 2.26 0.18 -13.09
CA MET A 51 2.43 1.11 -11.97
C MET A 51 3.15 2.39 -12.39
N GLN A 52 4.21 2.30 -13.20
CA GLN A 52 4.91 3.48 -13.71
C GLN A 52 4.00 4.33 -14.62
N SER A 53 3.16 3.70 -15.44
CA SER A 53 2.14 4.42 -16.24
C SER A 53 1.14 5.15 -15.34
N LEU A 54 0.70 4.54 -14.24
CA LEU A 54 -0.21 5.16 -13.26
C LEU A 54 0.48 6.35 -12.56
N CYS A 55 1.70 6.14 -12.07
CA CYS A 55 2.45 7.15 -11.32
C CYS A 55 2.95 8.31 -12.20
N THR A 56 3.09 8.11 -13.51
CA THR A 56 3.36 9.20 -14.45
C THR A 56 2.15 10.12 -14.59
N ALA A 57 0.93 9.55 -14.58
CA ALA A 57 -0.30 10.32 -14.66
C ALA A 57 -0.61 11.05 -13.35
N MET A 58 -0.39 10.41 -12.19
CA MET A 58 -0.66 10.98 -10.86
C MET A 58 0.39 10.56 -9.84
N SER A 59 1.53 11.25 -9.84
CA SER A 59 2.67 10.93 -8.96
C SER A 59 2.39 11.05 -7.45
N TYR A 60 1.32 11.76 -7.09
CA TYR A 60 0.90 11.98 -5.70
C TYR A 60 0.00 10.87 -5.13
N MET A 61 -0.33 9.82 -5.90
CA MET A 61 -1.10 8.69 -5.38
C MET A 61 -0.40 8.00 -4.21
N THR A 62 -1.17 7.52 -3.24
CA THR A 62 -0.64 6.83 -2.06
C THR A 62 0.23 5.63 -2.45
N GLY A 63 -0.27 4.77 -3.37
CA GLY A 63 0.51 3.64 -3.90
C GLY A 63 1.79 4.06 -4.62
N CYS A 64 1.82 5.22 -5.30
CA CYS A 64 3.01 5.74 -5.96
C CYS A 64 4.07 6.26 -4.98
N ASN A 65 3.64 6.90 -3.89
CA ASN A 65 4.55 7.32 -2.81
C ASN A 65 5.23 6.10 -2.19
N ILE A 66 4.46 5.04 -1.90
CA ILE A 66 4.99 3.80 -1.34
C ILE A 66 5.91 3.10 -2.34
N MET A 67 5.54 3.02 -3.63
CA MET A 67 6.43 2.47 -4.66
C MET A 67 7.78 3.20 -4.72
N ASN A 68 7.77 4.54 -4.67
CA ASN A 68 9.00 5.34 -4.65
C ASN A 68 9.85 5.06 -3.41
N ASP A 69 9.23 4.92 -2.23
CA ASP A 69 9.94 4.61 -0.99
C ASP A 69 10.47 3.16 -0.97
N CYS A 70 9.76 2.20 -1.59
CA CYS A 70 10.24 0.84 -1.84
C CYS A 70 11.45 0.81 -2.79
N ASN A 71 11.37 1.56 -3.90
CA ASN A 71 12.45 1.64 -4.89
C ASN A 71 13.71 2.31 -4.31
N SER A 72 13.53 3.32 -3.46
CA SER A 72 14.63 4.00 -2.75
C SER A 72 15.10 3.28 -1.48
N LYS A 73 14.58 2.07 -1.19
CA LYS A 73 14.92 1.25 -0.02
C LYS A 73 14.64 1.91 1.33
N LYS A 74 13.79 2.93 1.37
CA LYS A 74 13.24 3.48 2.61
C LYS A 74 12.15 2.58 3.19
N LEU A 75 11.50 1.82 2.31
CA LEU A 75 10.51 0.82 2.64
C LEU A 75 10.98 -0.55 2.16
N THR A 76 10.69 -1.61 2.92
CA THR A 76 10.94 -3.01 2.52
C THR A 76 9.82 -3.89 3.04
N GLY A 77 9.69 -5.11 2.54
CA GLY A 77 8.73 -6.10 3.05
C GLY A 77 7.63 -6.47 2.06
N VAL A 78 6.58 -7.13 2.56
CA VAL A 78 5.51 -7.72 1.72
C VAL A 78 4.69 -6.67 0.97
N TYR A 79 4.56 -5.46 1.51
CA TYR A 79 3.82 -4.38 0.84
C TYR A 79 4.62 -3.64 -0.22
N CYS A 80 5.92 -3.93 -0.34
CA CYS A 80 6.74 -3.51 -1.47
C CYS A 80 6.67 -4.49 -2.66
N GLN A 81 5.88 -5.55 -2.55
CA GLN A 81 5.67 -6.47 -3.67
C GLN A 81 4.79 -5.79 -4.73
N PRO A 82 5.13 -5.89 -6.03
CA PRO A 82 4.38 -5.22 -7.09
C PRO A 82 2.88 -5.52 -7.07
N TRP A 83 2.51 -6.79 -6.81
CA TRP A 83 1.12 -7.22 -6.68
C TRP A 83 0.33 -6.46 -5.60
N SER A 84 0.93 -6.22 -4.43
CA SER A 84 0.25 -5.48 -3.36
C SER A 84 0.02 -4.03 -3.72
N LEU A 85 0.97 -3.39 -4.41
CA LEU A 85 0.87 -1.99 -4.81
C LEU A 85 -0.14 -1.80 -5.92
N ILE A 86 -0.12 -2.64 -6.96
CA ILE A 86 -1.09 -2.51 -8.05
C ILE A 86 -2.49 -2.91 -7.61
N SER A 87 -2.62 -3.90 -6.71
CA SER A 87 -3.90 -4.25 -6.13
C SER A 87 -4.47 -3.10 -5.31
N ASP A 88 -3.65 -2.44 -4.49
CA ASP A 88 -4.09 -1.28 -3.73
C ASP A 88 -4.63 -0.14 -4.61
N VAL A 89 -3.93 0.17 -5.72
CA VAL A 89 -4.30 1.26 -6.63
C VAL A 89 -5.49 0.91 -7.52
N CYS A 90 -5.54 -0.32 -8.05
CA CYS A 90 -6.49 -0.69 -9.08
C CYS A 90 -7.75 -1.40 -8.58
N ASP A 91 -7.71 -2.00 -7.37
CA ASP A 91 -8.87 -2.67 -6.79
C ASP A 91 -9.93 -1.66 -6.35
N THR A 92 -11.16 -1.83 -6.82
CA THR A 92 -12.26 -0.92 -6.48
C THR A 92 -12.76 -1.06 -5.05
N SER A 93 -12.34 -2.10 -4.33
CA SER A 93 -12.73 -2.37 -2.94
C SER A 93 -11.88 -1.62 -1.90
N THR A 94 -10.70 -1.12 -2.28
CA THR A 94 -9.74 -0.46 -1.37
C THR A 94 -9.99 1.04 -1.20
N GLY A 95 -10.95 1.58 -1.95
CA GLY A 95 -11.27 3.00 -1.96
C GLY A 95 -10.44 3.84 -2.96
N GLU A 96 -9.40 3.26 -3.56
CA GLU A 96 -8.76 3.84 -4.74
C GLU A 96 -9.61 3.51 -5.98
N THR A 97 -10.24 4.52 -6.58
CA THR A 97 -11.11 4.31 -7.75
C THR A 97 -10.34 4.52 -9.05
N MET A 98 -9.18 3.87 -9.21
CA MET A 98 -8.32 4.04 -10.39
C MET A 98 -8.47 2.91 -11.42
N SER A 99 -9.43 2.01 -11.24
CA SER A 99 -9.70 0.91 -12.18
C SER A 99 -9.88 1.39 -13.62
N MET A 100 -10.35 2.60 -13.86
CA MET A 100 -10.54 3.15 -15.21
C MET A 100 -9.27 3.75 -15.84
N MET A 101 -8.14 3.75 -15.13
CA MET A 101 -6.88 4.26 -15.67
C MET A 101 -6.17 3.20 -16.51
N LYS A 102 -5.46 3.64 -17.56
CA LYS A 102 -4.78 2.77 -18.52
C LYS A 102 -3.92 1.67 -17.88
N GLY A 103 -3.16 2.00 -16.83
CA GLY A 103 -2.31 1.01 -16.15
C GLY A 103 -3.10 -0.08 -15.39
N CYS A 104 -4.33 0.20 -14.94
CA CYS A 104 -5.21 -0.81 -14.35
C CYS A 104 -5.97 -1.60 -15.42
N GLN A 105 -6.42 -0.92 -16.49
CA GLN A 105 -7.22 -1.53 -17.55
C GLN A 105 -6.44 -2.51 -18.43
N ALA A 106 -5.14 -2.29 -18.61
CA ALA A 106 -4.33 -3.07 -19.54
C ALA A 106 -4.21 -4.53 -19.14
N ASN A 107 -3.96 -4.81 -17.84
CA ASN A 107 -3.69 -6.16 -17.36
C ASN A 107 -4.45 -6.47 -16.07
N TYR A 108 -4.30 -5.64 -15.03
CA TYR A 108 -4.86 -5.92 -13.70
C TYR A 108 -6.37 -6.20 -13.74
N ASN A 109 -7.18 -5.34 -14.37
CA ASN A 109 -8.63 -5.53 -14.43
C ASN A 109 -9.07 -6.75 -15.25
N LEU A 110 -8.29 -7.15 -16.25
CA LEU A 110 -8.57 -8.34 -17.05
C LEU A 110 -8.37 -9.60 -16.22
N LEU A 111 -7.32 -9.61 -15.39
CA LEU A 111 -6.93 -10.74 -14.55
C LEU A 111 -7.72 -10.80 -13.24
N CYS A 112 -7.93 -9.65 -12.60
CA CYS A 112 -8.51 -9.54 -11.27
C CYS A 112 -10.02 -9.22 -11.32
N LYS A 113 -10.78 -10.15 -11.91
CA LYS A 113 -12.24 -10.12 -11.93
C LYS A 113 -12.84 -11.14 -10.95
N THR A 114 -14.14 -11.04 -10.70
CA THR A 114 -14.86 -12.00 -9.84
C THR A 114 -14.59 -13.44 -10.26
N GLY A 115 -14.19 -14.29 -9.31
CA GLY A 115 -13.90 -15.71 -9.56
C GLY A 115 -12.51 -16.01 -10.14
N THR A 116 -11.65 -15.00 -10.32
CA THR A 116 -10.26 -15.19 -10.73
C THR A 116 -9.52 -16.19 -9.84
N LYS A 117 -8.64 -16.98 -10.45
CA LYS A 117 -7.69 -17.86 -9.75
C LYS A 117 -6.30 -17.24 -9.63
N VAL A 118 -6.04 -16.13 -10.32
CA VAL A 118 -4.74 -15.47 -10.38
C VAL A 118 -4.27 -15.06 -8.98
N THR A 119 -3.11 -15.57 -8.55
CA THR A 119 -2.53 -15.19 -7.26
C THR A 119 -2.07 -13.73 -7.28
N GLY A 120 -2.35 -12.99 -6.21
CA GLY A 120 -2.02 -11.58 -6.07
C GLY A 120 -3.18 -10.62 -6.37
N CYS A 121 -4.26 -11.09 -6.99
CA CYS A 121 -5.50 -10.34 -7.06
C CYS A 121 -6.13 -10.21 -5.67
N GLY A 122 -6.61 -9.01 -5.33
CA GLY A 122 -7.28 -8.74 -4.05
C GLY A 122 -6.37 -8.84 -2.83
N THR A 123 -5.06 -8.61 -3.00
CA THR A 123 -4.09 -8.53 -1.90
C THR A 123 -3.54 -7.11 -1.74
N PRO A 124 -4.40 -6.10 -1.50
CA PRO A 124 -3.98 -4.71 -1.37
C PRO A 124 -3.22 -4.48 -0.06
N VAL A 125 -2.68 -3.27 0.10
CA VAL A 125 -2.06 -2.85 1.36
C VAL A 125 -3.17 -2.61 2.41
N PRO A 126 -3.22 -3.37 3.52
CA PRO A 126 -4.29 -3.24 4.49
C PRO A 126 -4.36 -1.84 5.11
N GLY A 127 -5.55 -1.25 5.10
CA GLY A 127 -5.81 0.05 5.72
C GLY A 127 -5.16 1.24 5.02
N MET A 128 -4.71 1.07 3.77
CA MET A 128 -4.17 2.17 2.99
C MET A 128 -5.12 3.36 2.99
N ILE A 129 -4.56 4.56 3.13
CA ILE A 129 -5.34 5.79 3.07
C ILE A 129 -5.60 6.12 1.59
N PRO A 130 -6.87 6.21 1.16
CA PRO A 130 -7.17 6.58 -0.22
C PRO A 130 -6.58 7.94 -0.58
N THR A 131 -6.05 8.07 -1.79
CA THR A 131 -5.32 9.25 -2.29
C THR A 131 -6.14 10.51 -2.10
N LYS A 132 -7.43 10.47 -2.43
CA LYS A 132 -8.36 11.60 -2.25
C LYS A 132 -8.46 12.05 -0.79
N THR A 133 -8.57 11.11 0.14
CA THR A 133 -8.63 11.40 1.57
C THR A 133 -7.29 11.98 2.03
N LEU A 134 -6.19 11.34 1.65
CA LEU A 134 -4.84 11.72 2.03
C LEU A 134 -4.50 13.15 1.57
N THR A 135 -4.71 13.46 0.29
CA THR A 135 -4.41 14.78 -0.27
C THR A 135 -5.30 15.87 0.32
N GLN A 136 -6.58 15.59 0.56
CA GLN A 136 -7.48 16.54 1.21
C GLN A 136 -7.02 16.85 2.64
N ARG A 137 -6.62 15.85 3.42
CA ARG A 137 -6.12 16.05 4.80
C ARG A 137 -4.86 16.92 4.82
N VAL A 138 -3.93 16.66 3.91
CA VAL A 138 -2.72 17.48 3.75
C VAL A 138 -3.11 18.91 3.39
N TYR A 139 -3.99 19.09 2.39
CA TYR A 139 -4.46 20.40 1.98
C TYR A 139 -5.08 21.20 3.13
N ASP A 140 -6.02 20.60 3.87
CA ASP A 140 -6.71 21.27 4.98
C ASP A 140 -5.72 21.74 6.05
N TYR A 141 -4.74 20.90 6.39
CA TYR A 141 -3.69 21.28 7.32
C TYR A 141 -2.82 22.42 6.77
N CYS A 142 -2.47 22.37 5.49
CA CYS A 142 -1.67 23.41 4.84
C CYS A 142 -2.38 24.78 4.79
N GLN A 143 -3.70 24.83 4.92
CA GLN A 143 -4.46 26.10 4.98
C GLN A 143 -4.43 26.76 6.36
N ILE A 144 -4.28 25.99 7.44
CA ILE A 144 -4.40 26.50 8.82
C ILE A 144 -3.06 26.80 9.49
N GLN A 145 -1.94 26.39 8.88
CA GLN A 145 -0.60 26.59 9.44
C GLN A 145 0.06 27.84 8.86
N ASP A 146 0.58 28.68 9.75
CA ASP A 146 1.42 29.82 9.41
C ASP A 146 2.64 29.84 10.35
N PRO A 147 3.88 29.63 9.85
CA PRO A 147 4.24 29.46 8.44
C PRO A 147 3.87 28.08 7.87
N LYS A 148 3.68 28.02 6.54
CA LYS A 148 3.37 26.76 5.83
C LYS A 148 4.54 25.76 5.93
N PRO A 149 4.28 24.49 6.27
CA PRO A 149 5.29 23.43 6.23
C PRO A 149 5.86 23.20 4.83
N SER A 150 7.10 22.69 4.74
CA SER A 150 7.78 22.38 3.48
C SER A 150 7.00 21.41 2.57
N GLY A 151 6.28 20.46 3.14
CA GLY A 151 5.44 19.51 2.41
C GLY A 151 4.15 20.10 1.81
N CYS A 152 3.84 21.36 2.13
CA CYS A 152 2.69 22.08 1.59
C CYS A 152 2.99 22.84 0.30
N ASN A 153 4.26 22.89 -0.13
CA ASN A 153 4.66 23.58 -1.34
C ASN A 153 4.07 22.86 -2.57
N GLY A 154 3.25 23.55 -3.35
CA GLY A 154 2.62 23.00 -4.55
C GLY A 154 1.29 22.27 -4.33
N CYS A 155 0.80 22.19 -3.09
CA CYS A 155 -0.57 21.73 -2.84
C CYS A 155 -1.58 22.77 -3.36
N ALA A 156 -2.26 22.45 -4.46
CA ALA A 156 -3.34 23.26 -5.02
C ALA A 156 -4.65 23.07 -4.24
N ALA A 157 -5.65 23.90 -4.55
CA ALA A 157 -7.01 23.70 -4.08
C ALA A 157 -7.47 22.25 -4.36
N ASN A 158 -8.12 21.62 -3.37
CA ASN A 158 -8.55 20.22 -3.38
C ASN A 158 -7.42 19.18 -3.23
N GLY A 159 -6.23 19.59 -2.77
CA GLY A 159 -5.11 18.68 -2.46
C GLY A 159 -4.36 18.10 -3.65
N MET A 160 -4.73 18.48 -4.87
CA MET A 160 -3.99 18.08 -6.07
C MET A 160 -2.60 18.73 -6.09
N GLY A 161 -1.60 18.03 -6.64
CA GLY A 161 -0.25 18.57 -6.81
C GLY A 161 0.61 18.58 -5.55
N CYS A 162 0.07 18.14 -4.40
CA CYS A 162 0.87 17.90 -3.21
C CYS A 162 1.99 16.89 -3.53
N VAL A 163 3.24 17.28 -3.32
CA VAL A 163 4.38 16.38 -3.48
C VAL A 163 4.45 15.46 -2.26
N ASN A 164 4.40 14.15 -2.49
CA ASN A 164 4.47 13.11 -1.44
C ASN A 164 3.53 13.35 -0.25
N PRO A 165 2.20 13.43 -0.46
CA PRO A 165 1.25 13.76 0.60
C PRO A 165 1.31 12.78 1.78
N LEU A 166 1.71 11.51 1.58
CA LEU A 166 1.85 10.53 2.67
C LEU A 166 2.96 10.93 3.65
N THR A 167 4.12 11.31 3.13
CA THR A 167 5.26 11.79 3.92
C THR A 167 4.91 13.08 4.64
N THR A 168 4.28 14.03 3.93
CA THR A 168 3.83 15.29 4.51
C THR A 168 2.88 15.04 5.68
N LEU A 169 1.86 14.19 5.51
CA LEU A 169 0.94 13.85 6.60
C LEU A 169 1.68 13.20 7.79
N SER A 170 2.62 12.29 7.53
CA SER A 170 3.42 11.67 8.60
C SER A 170 4.24 12.71 9.38
N GLU A 171 4.91 13.63 8.69
CA GLU A 171 5.71 14.68 9.33
C GLU A 171 4.85 15.65 10.14
N MET A 172 3.65 15.96 9.65
CA MET A 172 2.67 16.77 10.37
C MET A 172 2.25 16.09 11.67
N CYS A 173 1.88 14.81 11.60
CA CYS A 173 1.47 14.03 12.78
C CYS A 173 2.59 13.80 13.80
N LYS A 174 3.86 13.86 13.36
CA LYS A 174 5.02 13.87 14.27
C LYS A 174 5.14 15.17 15.06
N LYS A 175 4.74 16.31 14.47
CA LYS A 175 4.89 17.65 15.06
C LYS A 175 3.68 18.05 15.90
N ASP A 176 2.49 17.86 15.35
CA ASP A 176 1.23 18.22 15.97
C ASP A 176 0.28 17.02 15.86
N ALA A 177 0.08 16.33 16.99
CA ALA A 177 -0.76 15.15 17.05
C ALA A 177 -2.26 15.48 17.08
N LYS A 178 -2.68 16.68 16.66
CA LYS A 178 -4.11 17.03 16.52
C LYS A 178 -4.84 15.91 15.80
N GLU A 179 -5.70 15.24 16.57
CA GLU A 179 -6.30 13.96 16.20
C GLU A 179 -7.03 14.05 14.85
N GLN A 180 -7.69 15.19 14.56
CA GLN A 180 -8.56 15.31 13.39
C GLN A 180 -7.89 15.03 12.03
N TYR A 181 -6.61 15.36 11.85
CA TYR A 181 -5.90 15.11 10.59
C TYR A 181 -5.13 13.78 10.60
N CYS A 182 -4.73 13.32 11.78
CA CYS A 182 -3.88 12.15 11.95
C CYS A 182 -4.67 10.85 12.12
N ASN A 183 -5.97 10.89 12.34
CA ASN A 183 -6.80 9.71 12.62
C ASN A 183 -6.63 8.57 11.62
N GLU A 184 -6.64 8.85 10.32
CA GLU A 184 -6.50 7.81 9.30
C GLU A 184 -5.08 7.22 9.28
N LEU A 185 -4.06 8.06 9.46
CA LEU A 185 -2.68 7.59 9.58
C LEU A 185 -2.45 6.79 10.87
N THR A 186 -3.07 7.18 11.98
CA THR A 186 -3.04 6.43 13.24
C THR A 186 -3.69 5.06 13.07
N LYS A 187 -4.85 4.96 12.40
CA LYS A 187 -5.50 3.67 12.11
C LYS A 187 -4.61 2.79 11.23
N PHE A 188 -4.04 3.36 10.16
CA PHE A 188 -3.10 2.67 9.29
C PHE A 188 -1.90 2.13 10.11
N CYS A 189 -1.28 2.98 10.91
CA CYS A 189 -0.15 2.59 11.76
C CYS A 189 -0.51 1.56 12.83
N ALA A 190 -1.73 1.57 13.35
CA ALA A 190 -2.20 0.59 14.32
C ALA A 190 -2.34 -0.81 13.70
N LEU A 191 -2.81 -0.90 12.44
CA LEU A 191 -2.90 -2.17 11.72
C LEU A 191 -1.52 -2.81 11.49
N HIS A 192 -0.51 -1.96 11.29
CA HIS A 192 0.88 -2.37 11.06
C HIS A 192 1.75 -2.29 12.32
N ALA A 193 1.13 -2.20 13.51
CA ALA A 193 1.86 -2.01 14.77
C ALA A 193 2.81 -3.17 15.12
N LYS A 194 2.52 -4.38 14.64
CA LYS A 194 3.40 -5.56 14.81
C LYS A 194 4.63 -5.50 13.92
N ASP A 195 4.55 -4.71 12.85
CA ASP A 195 5.63 -4.39 11.93
C ASP A 195 6.16 -2.99 12.27
N THR A 196 6.62 -2.73 13.50
CA THR A 196 7.08 -1.38 13.96
C THR A 196 8.55 -1.30 14.34
N SER A 197 9.39 -2.29 13.97
CA SER A 197 10.83 -2.05 14.03
C SER A 197 11.18 -0.77 13.24
N SER A 198 12.24 -0.04 13.62
CA SER A 198 12.70 1.13 12.83
C SER A 198 13.10 0.78 11.39
N THR A 199 13.19 -0.51 11.08
CA THR A 199 13.42 -1.12 9.77
C THR A 199 12.14 -1.63 9.11
N SER A 200 10.98 -1.43 9.73
CA SER A 200 9.73 -2.05 9.30
C SER A 200 9.12 -1.40 8.08
N VAL A 201 8.20 -2.13 7.48
CA VAL A 201 7.50 -1.79 6.25
C VAL A 201 6.78 -0.45 6.32
N PHE A 202 6.48 0.13 7.49
CA PHE A 202 5.88 1.47 7.58
C PHE A 202 6.47 2.34 8.69
N GLY A 203 7.63 1.98 9.26
CA GLY A 203 8.28 2.75 10.31
C GLY A 203 8.56 4.20 9.91
N VAL A 204 8.85 4.46 8.64
CA VAL A 204 9.05 5.81 8.07
C VAL A 204 7.83 6.70 8.30
N TYR A 205 6.62 6.17 8.11
CA TYR A 205 5.38 6.92 8.28
C TYR A 205 4.85 6.89 9.72
N CYS A 206 5.06 5.79 10.45
CA CYS A 206 4.38 5.50 11.70
C CYS A 206 5.14 5.84 12.98
N ASN A 207 6.36 6.39 12.89
CA ASN A 207 7.19 6.69 14.07
C ASN A 207 6.54 7.68 15.08
N PHE A 208 5.48 8.40 14.73
CA PHE A 208 4.76 9.25 15.70
C PHE A 208 3.80 8.48 16.62
N ALA A 209 3.27 7.34 16.16
CA ALA A 209 2.20 6.62 16.84
C ALA A 209 2.65 6.01 18.17
N THR A 210 3.94 5.71 18.31
CA THR A 210 4.53 5.15 19.54
C THR A 210 4.50 6.12 20.74
N ARG A 211 4.44 7.43 20.49
CA ARG A 211 4.38 8.44 21.56
C ARG A 211 2.94 8.68 22.06
N ALA A 212 1.96 8.58 21.17
CA ALA A 212 0.56 8.85 21.51
C ALA A 212 -0.02 7.80 22.47
N SER A 213 0.39 6.54 22.34
CA SER A 213 -0.09 5.44 23.19
C SER A 213 0.45 5.49 24.64
N MET A 214 1.62 6.07 24.88
CA MET A 214 2.15 6.20 26.25
C MET A 214 1.39 7.23 27.10
N SER A 215 0.91 8.33 26.51
CA SER A 215 0.16 9.36 27.27
C SER A 215 -1.19 8.87 27.79
N TYR A 216 -1.90 8.02 27.03
CA TYR A 216 -3.18 7.47 27.47
C TYR A 216 -3.03 6.47 28.62
N VAL A 217 -2.00 5.60 28.57
CA VAL A 217 -1.77 4.60 29.64
C VAL A 217 -1.40 5.30 30.96
N LEU A 218 -0.59 6.37 30.91
CA LEU A 218 -0.24 7.14 32.11
C LEU A 218 -1.43 7.84 32.76
N THR A 219 -2.37 8.34 31.95
CA THR A 219 -3.57 9.01 32.48
C THR A 219 -4.51 8.02 33.16
N VAL A 220 -4.69 6.82 32.59
CA VAL A 220 -5.52 5.78 33.21
C VAL A 220 -4.88 5.27 34.51
N VAL A 221 -3.57 5.06 34.55
CA VAL A 221 -2.87 4.59 35.76
C VAL A 221 -2.98 5.61 36.92
N MET A 222 -2.93 6.92 36.64
CA MET A 222 -3.08 7.94 37.70
C MET A 222 -4.50 8.04 38.25
N VAL A 223 -5.55 7.80 37.43
CA VAL A 223 -6.94 7.76 37.93
C VAL A 223 -7.18 6.60 38.90
N PHE A 224 -6.54 5.45 38.68
CA PHE A 224 -6.67 4.30 39.59
C PHE A 224 -5.80 4.41 40.85
N ALA A 225 -4.65 5.08 40.78
CA ALA A 225 -3.80 5.29 41.97
C ALA A 225 -4.37 6.34 42.96
N GLY A 226 -5.19 7.28 42.49
CA GLY A 226 -5.81 8.30 43.34
C GLY A 226 -7.02 7.84 44.17
N SER A 227 -7.56 6.65 43.90
CA SER A 227 -8.81 6.17 44.53
C SER A 227 -8.58 5.27 45.77
N TRP A 228 -7.33 5.07 46.20
CA TRP A 228 -6.98 4.17 47.32
C TRP A 228 -6.62 4.87 48.65
N HIS A 229 -6.87 6.18 48.81
CA HIS A 229 -6.47 6.92 50.02
C HIS A 229 -7.59 7.61 50.81
N ALA A 230 -8.87 7.36 50.52
CA ALA A 230 -9.99 8.06 51.16
C ALA A 230 -10.88 7.18 52.07
N SER A 231 -10.33 6.19 52.78
CA SER A 231 -11.17 5.28 53.61
C SER A 231 -10.61 4.93 54.99
N GLN A 232 -9.78 5.77 55.62
CA GLN A 232 -9.32 5.51 57.00
C GLN A 232 -9.24 6.75 57.91
N LEU A 233 -10.31 7.53 58.06
CA LEU A 233 -10.41 8.48 59.18
C LEU A 233 -11.89 8.63 59.61
N SER A 234 -12.32 7.73 60.49
CA SER A 234 -13.44 7.94 61.40
C SER A 234 -13.10 7.31 62.75
N TRP A 235 -12.73 8.16 63.70
CA TRP A 235 -12.78 7.91 65.15
C TRP A 235 -13.37 9.17 65.78
#